data_AF-X1PI78-F1
#
_entry.id   AF-X1PI78-F1
#
_cell.length_a   1.000
_cell.length_b   1.000
_cell.length_c   1.000
_cell.angle_alpha   90.00
_cell.angle_beta   90.00
_cell.angle_gamma   90.00
#
_symmetry.space_group_name_H-M   'P 1'
#
loop_
_entity.id
_entity.type
_entity.pdbx_description
1 polymer ?
#
loop_
_entity_poly.entity_id
_entity_poly.type
_entity_poly.pdbx_seq_one_letter_code
_entity_poly.pdbx_strand_id
1 'polypeptide(L)'
;MSEDTTTFIGIADCHGLESFLPMEGNENNLGFMIMRASANRHRHALVYQLELNEFQEGMIKKALEAGAYIKACEMLHDPSFIDNVGVEQSMLPSWEMIPNPRLDPYSGRFHEDNEEEE
;
A
#
# COMPACT_ATOMS: atom_id res chain seq x y z
N MET A 1 4.36 -26.90 -13.34
CA MET A 1 5.34 -26.40 -12.37
C MET A 1 4.55 -25.48 -11.47
N SER A 2 4.45 -25.78 -10.18
CA SER A 2 3.95 -24.78 -9.23
C SER A 2 4.92 -23.62 -9.28
N GLU A 3 4.47 -22.43 -9.64
CA GLU A 3 5.29 -21.23 -9.47
C GLU A 3 5.54 -21.07 -7.98
N ASP A 4 6.81 -20.92 -7.59
CA ASP A 4 7.16 -20.65 -6.21
C ASP A 4 6.67 -19.23 -5.88
N THR A 5 5.71 -19.14 -4.97
CA THR A 5 5.13 -17.88 -4.50
C THR A 5 5.69 -17.54 -3.13
N THR A 6 6.00 -16.26 -2.92
CA THR A 6 6.40 -15.71 -1.62
C THR A 6 5.27 -14.84 -1.07
N THR A 7 4.98 -15.00 0.22
CA THR A 7 4.02 -14.13 0.90
C THR A 7 4.68 -12.81 1.31
N PHE A 8 4.05 -11.69 0.99
CA PHE A 8 4.47 -10.35 1.41
C PHE A 8 3.40 -9.71 2.30
N ILE A 9 3.86 -8.83 3.18
CA ILE A 9 3.05 -8.00 4.06
C ILE A 9 3.50 -6.55 3.97
N GLY A 10 2.60 -5.63 4.31
CA GLY A 10 2.95 -4.22 4.41
C GLY A 10 1.78 -3.32 4.74
N ILE A 11 2.04 -2.02 4.61
CA ILE A 11 1.07 -0.95 4.81
C ILE A 11 0.86 -0.20 3.48
N ALA A 12 -0.39 0.13 3.18
CA ALA A 12 -0.76 1.03 2.10
C ALA A 12 -1.72 2.10 2.64
N ASP A 13 -1.69 3.31 2.09
CA ASP A 13 -2.58 4.41 2.45
C ASP A 13 -3.01 5.22 1.21
N CYS A 14 -3.66 6.38 1.43
CA CYS A 14 -4.12 7.24 0.36
C CYS A 14 -3.03 7.72 -0.62
N HIS A 15 -1.74 7.71 -0.23
CA HIS A 15 -0.60 8.07 -1.08
C HIS A 15 0.05 6.85 -1.76
N GLY A 16 -0.45 5.64 -1.50
CA GLY A 16 -0.01 4.41 -2.13
C GLY A 16 0.70 3.45 -1.17
N LEU A 17 1.65 2.69 -1.70
CA LEU A 17 2.30 1.62 -0.95
C LEU A 17 3.42 2.18 -0.05
N GLU A 18 3.24 2.08 1.28
CA GLU A 18 4.20 2.60 2.27
C GLU A 18 5.33 1.61 2.57
N SER A 19 4.98 0.33 2.70
CA SER A 19 5.93 -0.74 3.01
C SER A 19 5.58 -2.02 2.28
N PHE A 20 6.58 -2.84 2.00
CA PHE A 20 6.48 -4.11 1.29
C PHE A 20 7.62 -5.02 1.76
N LEU A 21 7.31 -6.03 2.58
CA LEU A 21 8.27 -6.92 3.22
C LEU A 21 7.86 -8.38 3.02
N PRO A 22 8.81 -9.31 2.82
CA PRO A 22 8.49 -10.73 2.86
C PRO A 22 7.96 -11.09 4.25
N MET A 23 6.91 -11.91 4.33
CA MET A 23 6.34 -12.38 5.60
C MET A 23 7.38 -13.19 6.39
N GLU A 24 8.14 -14.05 5.71
CA GLU A 24 9.20 -14.84 6.31
C GLU A 24 10.26 -13.93 6.95
N GLY A 25 10.45 -14.09 8.26
CA GLY A 25 11.37 -13.28 9.07
C GLY A 25 10.83 -11.92 9.51
N ASN A 26 9.59 -11.57 9.15
CA ASN A 26 8.91 -10.33 9.55
C ASN A 26 7.57 -10.57 10.27
N GLU A 27 7.27 -11.78 10.70
CA GLU A 27 5.99 -12.17 11.31
C GLU A 27 5.70 -11.34 12.57
N ASN A 28 6.76 -11.07 13.36
CA ASN A 28 6.68 -10.25 14.58
C ASN A 28 6.37 -8.77 14.30
N ASN A 29 6.55 -8.30 13.06
CA ASN A 29 6.26 -6.91 12.69
C ASN A 29 4.77 -6.67 12.43
N LEU A 30 3.96 -7.71 12.24
CA LEU A 30 2.55 -7.57 11.88
C LEU A 30 1.75 -6.78 12.93
N GLY A 31 1.96 -7.07 14.21
CA GLY A 31 1.30 -6.33 15.29
C GLY A 31 1.67 -4.84 15.30
N PHE A 32 2.94 -4.52 15.03
CA PHE A 32 3.40 -3.14 14.91
C PHE A 32 2.83 -2.45 13.68
N MET A 33 2.72 -3.15 12.54
CA MET A 33 2.09 -2.62 11.33
C MET A 33 0.61 -2.30 11.57
N ILE A 34 -0.13 -3.19 12.22
CA ILE A 34 -1.55 -2.97 12.57
C ILE A 34 -1.68 -1.74 13.47
N MET A 35 -0.82 -1.60 14.48
CA MET A 35 -0.79 -0.42 15.34
C MET A 35 -0.53 0.86 14.55
N ARG A 36 0.46 0.85 13.62
CA ARG A 36 0.77 2.01 12.78
C ARG A 36 -0.35 2.38 11.83
N ALA A 37 -0.94 1.40 11.13
CA ALA A 37 -2.09 1.63 10.26
C ALA A 37 -3.30 2.15 11.04
N SER A 38 -3.54 1.62 12.25
CA SER A 38 -4.59 2.10 13.16
C SER A 38 -4.39 3.56 13.61
N ALA A 39 -3.15 3.99 13.83
CA ALA A 39 -2.85 5.39 14.14
C ALA A 39 -3.04 6.32 12.93
N ASN A 40 -2.97 5.78 11.70
CA ASN A 40 -3.04 6.53 10.46
C ASN A 40 -4.34 6.32 9.67
N ARG A 41 -5.43 5.90 10.34
CA ARG A 41 -6.74 5.67 9.70
C ARG A 41 -7.34 6.91 9.04
N HIS A 42 -6.92 8.10 9.46
CA HIS A 42 -7.28 9.37 8.82
C HIS A 42 -6.80 9.48 7.36
N ARG A 43 -5.77 8.71 6.97
CA ARG A 43 -5.29 8.54 5.58
C ARG A 43 -5.73 7.22 4.95
N HIS A 44 -6.69 6.55 5.58
CA HIS A 44 -7.16 5.22 5.18
C HIS A 44 -6.07 4.12 5.21
N ALA A 45 -5.00 4.31 5.99
CA ALA A 45 -3.90 3.35 6.08
C ALA A 45 -4.37 1.95 6.50
N LEU A 46 -3.97 0.92 5.77
CA LEU A 46 -4.35 -0.48 5.98
C LEU A 46 -3.15 -1.41 5.95
N VAL A 47 -3.28 -2.58 6.59
CA VAL A 47 -2.32 -3.68 6.48
C VAL A 47 -2.82 -4.69 5.47
N TYR A 48 -1.96 -5.10 4.54
CA TYR A 48 -2.24 -6.11 3.54
C TYR A 48 -1.28 -7.30 3.66
N GLN A 49 -1.71 -8.43 3.10
CA GLN A 49 -0.93 -9.63 2.87
C GLN A 49 -1.26 -10.17 1.47
N LEU A 50 -0.27 -10.62 0.73
CA LEU A 50 -0.45 -11.11 -0.64
C LEU A 50 0.60 -12.17 -0.99
N GLU A 51 0.29 -13.02 -1.96
CA GLU A 51 1.19 -14.07 -2.47
C GLU A 51 1.62 -13.71 -3.89
N LEU A 52 2.93 -13.69 -4.13
CA LEU A 52 3.51 -13.25 -5.40
C LEU A 52 4.56 -14.23 -5.92
N ASN A 53 4.59 -14.40 -7.24
CA ASN A 53 5.75 -14.96 -7.92
C ASN A 53 6.86 -13.90 -8.10
N GLU A 54 8.05 -14.37 -8.51
CA GLU A 54 9.25 -13.53 -8.68
C GLU A 54 9.03 -12.38 -9.68
N PHE A 55 8.22 -12.59 -10.73
CA PHE A 55 7.92 -11.56 -11.71
C PHE A 55 7.09 -10.43 -11.10
N GLN A 56 6.00 -10.77 -10.40
CA GLN A 56 5.13 -9.78 -9.76
C GLN A 56 5.89 -8.99 -8.68
N GLU A 57 6.66 -9.70 -7.84
CA GLU A 57 7.54 -9.11 -6.84
C GLU A 57 8.52 -8.11 -7.47
N GLY A 58 9.22 -8.53 -8.53
CA GLY A 58 10.19 -7.70 -9.23
C GLY A 58 9.57 -6.42 -9.82
N MET A 59 8.33 -6.49 -10.30
CA MET A 59 7.61 -5.33 -10.83
C MET A 59 7.23 -4.35 -9.71
N ILE A 60 6.73 -4.84 -8.56
CA ILE A 60 6.39 -4.00 -7.41
C ILE A 60 7.65 -3.34 -6.84
N LYS A 61 8.74 -4.10 -6.65
CA LYS A 61 10.02 -3.56 -6.16
C LYS A 61 10.57 -2.46 -7.06
N LYS A 62 10.54 -2.65 -8.39
CA LYS A 62 10.95 -1.60 -9.34
C LYS A 62 10.10 -0.35 -9.25
N ALA A 63 8.78 -0.49 -9.06
CA ALA A 63 7.90 0.65 -8.87
C ALA A 63 8.25 1.42 -7.58
N LEU A 64 8.53 0.72 -6.48
CA LEU A 64 8.94 1.31 -5.21
C LEU A 64 10.32 2.01 -5.31
N GLU A 65 11.29 1.39 -5.97
CA GLU A 65 12.62 1.96 -6.22
C GLU A 65 12.55 3.25 -7.06
N ALA A 66 11.58 3.34 -7.97
CA ALA A 66 11.32 4.54 -8.77
C ALA A 66 10.48 5.61 -8.04
N GLY A 67 10.08 5.38 -6.78
CA GLY A 67 9.21 6.27 -6.02
C GLY A 67 7.75 6.29 -6.49
N ALA A 68 7.33 5.31 -7.31
CA ALA A 68 6.00 5.21 -7.88
C ALA A 68 5.01 4.50 -6.92
N TYR A 69 4.84 5.03 -5.70
CA TYR A 69 4.05 4.40 -4.63
C TYR A 69 2.57 4.21 -4.97
N ILE A 70 1.96 5.20 -5.62
CA ILE A 70 0.57 5.10 -6.12
C ILE A 70 0.49 3.96 -7.13
N LYS A 71 1.45 3.89 -8.07
CA LYS A 71 1.45 2.87 -9.10
C LYS A 71 1.60 1.47 -8.51
N ALA A 72 2.49 1.31 -7.53
CA ALA A 72 2.66 0.06 -6.79
C ALA A 72 1.36 -0.35 -6.09
N CYS A 73 0.63 0.60 -5.50
CA CYS A 73 -0.66 0.33 -4.86
C CYS A 73 -1.75 -0.04 -5.87
N GLU A 74 -1.84 0.64 -7.02
CA GLU A 74 -2.75 0.27 -8.12
C GLU A 74 -2.49 -1.17 -8.61
N MET A 75 -1.22 -1.58 -8.70
CA MET A 75 -0.87 -2.95 -9.07
C MET A 75 -1.43 -3.96 -8.07
N LEU A 76 -1.46 -3.63 -6.76
CA LEU A 76 -2.06 -4.53 -5.77
C LEU A 76 -3.58 -4.68 -5.92
N HIS A 77 -4.25 -3.68 -6.50
CA HIS A 77 -5.70 -3.69 -6.75
C HIS A 77 -6.08 -4.32 -8.09
N ASP A 78 -5.12 -4.58 -8.97
CA ASP A 78 -5.39 -5.14 -10.28
C ASP A 78 -5.56 -6.67 -10.18
N PRO A 79 -6.79 -7.22 -10.33
CA PRO A 79 -7.04 -8.65 -10.21
C PRO A 79 -6.45 -9.46 -11.38
N SER A 80 -6.02 -8.80 -12.46
CA SER A 80 -5.26 -9.47 -13.53
C SER A 80 -3.76 -9.59 -13.19
N PHE A 81 -3.31 -8.85 -12.17
CA PHE A 81 -1.93 -8.86 -11.70
C PHE A 81 -1.78 -9.58 -10.36
N ILE A 82 -2.72 -9.45 -9.41
CA ILE A 82 -2.72 -10.14 -8.11
C ILE A 82 -3.95 -11.03 -7.97
N ASP A 83 -3.73 -12.32 -7.71
CA ASP A 83 -4.82 -13.29 -7.58
C ASP A 83 -5.57 -13.16 -6.25
N ASN A 84 -4.84 -12.98 -5.15
CA ASN A 84 -5.42 -12.91 -3.80
C ASN A 84 -4.72 -11.86 -2.94
N VAL A 85 -5.53 -11.01 -2.30
CA VAL A 85 -5.09 -10.05 -1.28
C VAL A 85 -5.88 -10.27 -0.01
N GLY A 86 -5.16 -10.46 1.10
CA GLY A 86 -5.70 -10.35 2.45
C GLY A 86 -5.53 -8.94 2.97
N VAL A 87 -6.56 -8.39 3.62
CA VAL A 87 -6.50 -7.10 4.32
C VAL A 87 -7.00 -7.32 5.74
N GLU A 88 -6.41 -6.61 6.70
CA GLU A 88 -6.89 -6.64 8.09
C GLU A 88 -8.39 -6.27 8.14
N GLN A 89 -9.18 -7.07 8.86
CA GLN A 89 -10.64 -7.05 8.78
C GLN A 89 -11.25 -5.69 9.13
N SER A 90 -10.73 -5.00 10.15
CA SER A 90 -11.20 -3.67 10.54
C SER A 90 -10.85 -2.57 9.53
N MET A 91 -9.91 -2.85 8.63
CA MET A 91 -9.40 -1.94 7.62
C MET A 91 -9.94 -2.21 6.21
N LEU A 92 -10.65 -3.33 5.98
CA LEU A 92 -11.25 -3.70 4.70
C LEU A 92 -11.99 -2.56 3.97
N PRO A 93 -12.82 -1.72 4.64
CA PRO A 93 -13.48 -0.62 3.95
C PRO A 93 -12.53 0.38 3.28
N SER A 94 -11.28 0.47 3.74
CA SER A 94 -10.26 1.33 3.13
C SER A 94 -9.69 0.81 1.84
N TRP A 95 -9.76 -0.50 1.58
CA TRP A 95 -9.19 -1.10 0.38
C TRP A 95 -9.73 -0.42 -0.89
N GLU A 96 -11.05 -0.33 -1.01
CA GLU A 96 -11.73 0.32 -2.14
C GLU A 96 -11.52 1.85 -2.23
N MET A 97 -10.89 2.46 -1.23
CA MET A 97 -10.70 3.92 -1.15
C MET A 97 -9.29 4.36 -1.53
N ILE A 98 -8.31 3.45 -1.53
CA ILE A 98 -6.90 3.77 -1.78
C ILE A 98 -6.41 3.12 -3.09
N PRO A 99 -5.40 3.69 -3.75
CA PRO A 99 -4.76 4.98 -3.49
C PRO A 99 -5.66 6.15 -3.94
N ASN A 100 -5.76 7.19 -3.12
CA ASN A 100 -6.50 8.41 -3.46
C ASN A 100 -5.99 9.59 -2.62
N PRO A 101 -4.99 10.36 -3.10
CA PRO A 101 -4.35 11.43 -2.34
C PRO A 101 -5.30 12.51 -1.82
N ARG A 102 -6.49 12.65 -2.41
CA ARG A 102 -7.53 13.60 -1.97
C ARG A 102 -8.11 13.26 -0.60
N LEU A 103 -7.94 12.02 -0.13
CA LEU A 103 -8.34 11.59 1.20
C LEU A 103 -7.37 12.04 2.29
N ASP A 104 -6.19 12.60 1.94
CA ASP A 104 -5.27 13.11 2.94
C ASP A 104 -5.82 14.41 3.57
N PRO A 105 -6.18 14.42 4.87
CA PRO A 105 -6.73 15.60 5.53
C PRO A 105 -5.72 16.76 5.63
N TYR A 106 -4.45 16.51 5.32
CA TYR A 106 -3.39 17.53 5.34
C TYR A 106 -3.06 18.08 3.95
N SER A 107 -3.55 17.48 2.86
CA SER A 107 -3.25 17.92 1.49
C SER A 107 -3.75 19.34 1.19
N GLY A 108 -4.88 19.74 1.80
CA GLY A 108 -5.48 21.07 1.61
C GLY A 108 -4.88 22.19 2.45
N ARG A 109 -3.89 21.94 3.33
CA ARG A 109 -3.29 22.99 4.19
C ARG A 109 -2.15 23.78 3.54
N PHE A 110 -1.81 23.48 2.29
CA PHE A 110 -0.69 24.10 1.55
C PHE A 110 -1.09 24.63 0.17
N HIS A 111 -2.39 24.74 -0.13
CA HIS A 111 -2.90 25.27 -1.40
C HIS A 111 -3.46 26.70 -1.26
N GLU A 112 -3.00 27.46 -0.28
CA GLU A 112 -3.10 28.92 -0.25
C GLU A 112 -1.64 29.43 -0.16
N ASP A 113 -1.26 30.40 -1.00
CA ASP A 113 0.07 31.06 -1.09
C ASP A 113 0.99 30.66 -2.26
N ASN A 114 0.47 30.24 -3.42
CA ASN A 114 1.26 30.26 -4.66
C ASN A 114 0.40 30.55 -5.91
N GLU A 115 -0.56 31.47 -5.77
CA GLU A 115 -1.01 32.25 -6.92
C GLU A 115 -0.01 33.39 -7.10
N GLU A 116 1.04 33.13 -7.89
CA GLU A 116 1.89 34.19 -8.43
C GLU A 116 1.00 35.14 -9.24
N GLU A 117 0.89 36.38 -8.76
CA GLU A 117 0.31 37.51 -9.47
C GLU A 117 1.04 37.70 -10.82
N GLU A 118 0.34 37.51 -11.95
CA GLU A 118 0.73 38.05 -13.26
C GLU A 118 0.31 39.51 -13.41
#